data_AF-A0A820RUX9-F1
#
_entry.id   AF-A0A820RUX9-F1
#
_cell.length_a   1.000
_cell.length_b   1.000
_cell.length_c   1.000
_cell.angle_alpha   90.00
_cell.angle_beta   90.00
_cell.angle_gamma   90.00
#
_symmetry.space_group_name_H-M   'P 1'
#
loop_
_entity.id
_entity.type
_entity.pdbx_description
1 polymer ?
#
loop_
_entity_poly.entity_id
_entity_poly.type
_entity_poly.pdbx_seq_one_letter_code
_entity_poly.pdbx_strand_id
1 'polypeptide(L)'
;MTVTGHVGSSHSFFASFEHYIYETCKCKSRALCHCCNTNLCAGHLKVHVDLINSRMNPHADEINILDNQLSLLNVDDVIGKCRQKLDKWHHECHATVDRFYEGKCQELQERSVEKVGEKRKKIQQLKLKTNELMREQEATHDDICSLKATIY
;
A
#
# COMPACT_ATOMS: atom_id res chain seq x y z
N MET A 1 31.16 14.98 -16.91
CA MET A 1 31.06 14.48 -18.30
C MET A 1 29.60 14.50 -18.68
N THR A 2 29.27 15.40 -19.58
CA THR A 2 27.92 15.83 -19.96
C THR A 2 27.35 14.85 -20.96
N VAL A 3 26.11 14.40 -20.74
CA VAL A 3 25.32 13.64 -21.71
C VAL A 3 24.38 14.61 -22.41
N THR A 4 24.57 14.76 -23.73
CA THR A 4 23.66 15.39 -24.68
C THR A 4 23.77 14.54 -25.96
N GLY A 5 22.73 13.80 -26.37
CA GLY A 5 21.72 14.20 -27.37
C GLY A 5 22.29 14.09 -28.80
N HIS A 6 21.64 13.58 -29.86
CA HIS A 6 20.25 13.20 -30.12
C HIS A 6 20.19 12.55 -31.54
N VAL A 7 19.09 11.84 -31.83
CA VAL A 7 18.53 11.44 -33.15
C VAL A 7 19.24 10.39 -34.00
N GLY A 8 18.52 9.30 -34.28
CA GLY A 8 18.89 8.31 -35.29
C GLY A 8 17.75 7.40 -35.71
N SER A 9 16.78 7.99 -36.41
CA SER A 9 15.99 7.38 -37.50
C SER A 9 15.08 6.19 -37.20
N SER A 10 13.78 6.47 -37.25
CA SER A 10 12.71 5.50 -37.53
C SER A 10 12.98 4.78 -38.85
N HIS A 11 13.59 3.60 -38.80
CA HIS A 11 13.59 2.69 -39.94
C HIS A 11 12.30 1.89 -39.91
N SER A 12 11.31 2.38 -40.65
CA SER A 12 10.23 1.58 -41.21
C SER A 12 10.83 0.42 -42.00
N PHE A 13 10.91 -0.76 -41.37
CA PHE A 13 11.31 -1.99 -42.04
C PHE A 13 10.09 -2.56 -42.79
N PHE A 14 9.62 -1.83 -43.81
CA PHE A 14 8.81 -2.42 -44.86
C PHE A 14 9.75 -3.31 -45.68
N ALA A 15 9.96 -4.53 -45.20
CA ALA A 15 10.55 -5.57 -46.03
C ALA A 15 9.58 -5.84 -47.18
N SER A 16 9.96 -5.42 -48.38
CA SER A 16 9.36 -5.88 -49.63
C SER A 16 9.40 -7.40 -49.63
N PHE A 17 8.25 -8.04 -49.37
CA PHE A 17 8.14 -9.48 -49.35
C PHE A 17 8.24 -10.01 -50.77
N GLU A 18 9.37 -10.62 -51.12
CA GLU A 18 9.51 -11.42 -52.32
C GLU A 18 8.48 -12.56 -52.27
N HIS A 19 7.43 -12.44 -53.09
CA HIS A 19 6.50 -13.51 -53.36
C HIS A 19 7.28 -14.67 -53.99
N TYR A 20 7.43 -15.77 -53.27
CA TYR A 20 7.90 -17.02 -53.88
C TYR A 20 6.80 -17.56 -54.79
N ILE A 21 6.87 -17.19 -56.07
CA ILE A 21 5.96 -17.65 -57.11
C ILE A 21 6.37 -19.08 -57.47
N TYR A 22 5.46 -20.04 -57.26
CA TYR A 22 5.64 -21.38 -57.80
C TYR A 22 5.41 -21.33 -59.32
N GLU A 23 6.45 -21.00 -60.09
CA GLU A 23 6.32 -20.57 -61.50
C GLU A 23 5.94 -21.67 -62.50
N THR A 24 5.85 -22.96 -62.12
CA THR A 24 5.57 -24.03 -63.11
C THR A 24 4.61 -25.10 -62.62
N CYS A 25 3.38 -24.73 -62.27
CA CYS A 25 2.32 -25.73 -62.16
C CYS A 25 1.73 -26.09 -63.54
N LYS A 26 1.94 -27.34 -64.00
CA LYS A 26 1.38 -27.85 -65.26
C LYS A 26 -0.15 -28.02 -65.25
N CYS A 27 -0.78 -28.02 -64.07
CA CYS A 27 -2.24 -28.15 -63.94
C CYS A 27 -2.91 -26.78 -64.06
N LYS A 28 -3.68 -26.57 -65.15
CA LYS A 28 -4.50 -25.38 -65.36
C LYS A 28 -5.70 -25.41 -64.40
N SER A 29 -5.52 -24.85 -63.21
CA SER A 29 -6.65 -24.54 -62.32
C SER A 29 -7.47 -23.40 -62.92
N ARG A 30 -8.80 -23.48 -62.82
CA ARG A 30 -9.71 -22.37 -63.17
C ARG A 30 -9.85 -21.35 -62.03
N ALA A 31 -9.39 -21.71 -60.83
CA ALA A 31 -9.36 -20.81 -59.68
C ALA A 31 -8.08 -19.96 -59.74
N LEU A 32 -8.22 -18.66 -59.46
CA LEU A 32 -7.13 -17.72 -59.34
C LEU A 32 -6.87 -17.44 -57.86
N CYS A 33 -5.61 -17.36 -57.46
CA CYS A 33 -5.23 -16.83 -56.17
C CYS A 33 -5.35 -15.30 -56.23
N HIS A 34 -6.17 -14.71 -55.36
CA HIS A 34 -6.34 -13.26 -55.33
C HIS A 34 -5.10 -12.53 -54.81
N CYS A 35 -4.34 -13.16 -53.90
CA CYS A 35 -3.13 -12.57 -53.33
C CYS A 35 -1.98 -12.47 -54.34
N CYS A 36 -1.85 -13.47 -55.23
CA CYS A 36 -0.73 -13.58 -56.17
C CYS A 36 -1.13 -13.35 -57.63
N ASN A 37 -2.43 -13.22 -57.92
CA ASN A 37 -2.99 -13.08 -59.27
C ASN A 37 -2.55 -14.16 -60.28
N THR A 38 -2.33 -15.39 -59.79
CA THR A 38 -1.92 -16.56 -60.59
C THR A 38 -2.87 -17.74 -60.38
N ASN A 39 -2.80 -18.76 -61.25
CA ASN A 39 -3.64 -19.95 -61.11
C ASN A 39 -3.38 -20.69 -59.79
N LEU A 40 -4.42 -20.84 -58.98
CA LEU A 40 -4.37 -21.51 -57.68
C LEU A 40 -4.32 -23.03 -57.87
N CYS A 41 -3.12 -23.58 -57.77
CA CYS A 41 -2.90 -25.04 -57.70
C CYS A 41 -2.69 -25.50 -56.25
N ALA A 42 -2.78 -26.80 -56.00
CA ALA A 42 -2.60 -27.37 -54.66
C ALA A 42 -1.23 -27.03 -54.04
N GLY A 43 -0.16 -27.03 -54.83
CA GLY A 43 1.18 -26.63 -54.36
C GLY A 43 1.25 -25.15 -53.96
N HIS A 44 0.59 -24.29 -54.72
CA HIS A 44 0.50 -22.86 -54.41
C HIS A 44 -0.34 -22.59 -53.16
N LEU A 45 -1.49 -23.28 -53.02
CA LEU A 45 -2.30 -23.21 -51.81
C LEU A 45 -1.51 -23.66 -50.57
N LYS A 46 -0.72 -24.73 -50.71
CA LYS A 46 0.14 -25.23 -49.64
C LYS A 46 1.14 -24.15 -49.17
N VAL A 47 1.79 -23.43 -50.08
CA VAL A 47 2.72 -22.33 -49.71
C VAL A 47 2.01 -21.24 -48.91
N HIS A 48 0.79 -20.86 -49.28
CA HIS A 48 0.02 -19.88 -48.50
C HIS A 48 -0.37 -20.40 -47.12
N VAL A 49 -0.82 -21.66 -47.04
CA VAL A 49 -1.15 -22.29 -45.77
C VAL A 49 0.09 -22.38 -44.88
N ASP A 50 1.24 -22.78 -45.43
CA ASP A 50 2.51 -22.86 -44.71
C ASP A 50 2.97 -21.47 -44.23
N LEU A 51 2.83 -20.43 -45.06
CA LEU A 51 3.13 -19.06 -44.69
C LEU A 51 2.22 -18.54 -43.57
N ILE A 52 0.91 -18.77 -43.70
CA ILE A 52 -0.08 -18.39 -42.68
C ILE A 52 0.25 -19.10 -41.36
N ASN A 53 0.48 -20.41 -41.40
CA ASN A 53 0.81 -21.19 -40.22
C ASN A 53 2.15 -20.76 -39.60
N SER A 54 3.15 -20.42 -40.41
CA SER A 54 4.45 -19.93 -39.91
C SER A 54 4.36 -18.63 -39.13
N ARG A 55 3.31 -17.83 -39.38
CA ARG A 55 3.03 -16.59 -38.64
C ARG A 55 2.05 -16.80 -37.50
N MET A 56 1.03 -17.63 -37.71
CA MET A 56 -0.05 -17.80 -36.77
C MET A 56 0.34 -18.69 -35.58
N ASN A 57 1.17 -19.71 -35.81
CA ASN A 57 1.62 -20.61 -34.74
C ASN A 57 2.45 -19.87 -33.68
N PRO A 58 3.47 -19.06 -34.01
CA PRO A 58 4.19 -18.27 -33.00
C PRO A 58 3.29 -17.35 -32.18
N HIS A 59 2.30 -16.71 -32.81
CA HIS A 59 1.35 -15.86 -32.08
C HIS A 59 0.43 -16.68 -31.15
N ALA A 60 -0.02 -17.86 -31.57
CA ALA A 60 -0.77 -18.76 -30.69
C ALA A 60 0.09 -19.21 -29.50
N ASP A 61 1.37 -19.50 -29.72
CA ASP A 61 2.32 -19.84 -28.68
C ASP A 61 2.53 -18.68 -27.70
N GLU A 62 2.70 -17.43 -28.19
CA GLU A 62 2.79 -16.23 -27.35
C GLU A 62 1.53 -16.02 -26.50
N ILE A 63 0.34 -16.17 -27.08
CA ILE A 63 -0.94 -16.07 -26.35
C ILE A 63 -0.99 -17.11 -25.25
N ASN A 64 -0.62 -18.36 -25.54
CA ASN A 64 -0.61 -19.44 -24.54
C ASN A 64 0.42 -19.17 -23.43
N ILE A 65 1.57 -18.59 -23.74
CA ILE A 65 2.57 -18.19 -22.74
C ILE A 65 1.98 -17.11 -21.82
N LEU A 66 1.35 -16.08 -22.38
CA LEU A 66 0.72 -15.01 -21.61
C LEU A 66 -0.41 -15.53 -20.72
N ASP A 67 -1.24 -16.44 -21.24
CA ASP A 67 -2.33 -17.07 -20.48
C ASP A 67 -1.80 -17.91 -19.31
N ASN A 68 -0.75 -18.69 -19.54
CA ASN A 68 -0.05 -19.43 -18.48
C ASN A 68 0.55 -18.49 -17.44
N GLN A 69 1.15 -17.36 -17.85
CA GLN A 69 1.68 -16.36 -16.91
C GLN A 69 0.56 -15.73 -16.07
N LEU A 70 -0.58 -15.42 -16.68
CA LEU A 70 -1.73 -14.86 -15.96
C LEU A 70 -2.34 -15.86 -14.98
N SER A 71 -2.46 -17.13 -15.36
CA SER A 71 -2.99 -18.18 -14.47
C SER A 71 -2.07 -18.48 -13.28
N LEU A 72 -0.77 -18.24 -13.40
CA LEU A 72 0.18 -18.33 -12.29
C LEU A 72 0.05 -17.18 -11.29
N LEU A 73 -0.57 -16.05 -11.67
CA LEU A 73 -0.83 -14.96 -10.75
C LEU A 73 -1.98 -15.34 -9.80
N ASN A 74 -1.62 -15.77 -8.59
CA ASN A 74 -2.60 -15.97 -7.53
C ASN A 74 -3.00 -14.62 -6.92
N VAL A 75 -4.00 -13.98 -7.53
CA VAL A 75 -4.55 -12.69 -7.09
C VAL A 75 -5.05 -12.76 -5.65
N ASP A 76 -5.65 -13.89 -5.26
CA ASP A 76 -6.16 -14.09 -3.89
C ASP A 76 -5.04 -14.11 -2.85
N ASP A 77 -3.88 -14.67 -3.16
CA ASP A 77 -2.70 -14.65 -2.29
C ASP A 77 -2.16 -13.21 -2.12
N VAL A 78 -2.09 -12.43 -3.21
CA VAL A 78 -1.66 -11.03 -3.16
C VAL A 78 -2.64 -10.20 -2.32
N ILE A 79 -3.95 -10.32 -2.58
CA ILE A 79 -4.99 -9.62 -1.82
C ILE A 79 -4.96 -10.06 -0.36
N GLY A 80 -4.79 -11.35 -0.09
CA GLY A 80 -4.68 -11.91 1.25
C GLY A 80 -3.51 -11.31 2.04
N LYS A 81 -2.33 -11.24 1.43
CA LYS A 81 -1.14 -10.59 2.03
C LYS A 81 -1.36 -9.11 2.30
N CYS A 82 -2.02 -8.39 1.41
CA CYS A 82 -2.37 -6.98 1.62
C CYS A 82 -3.34 -6.81 2.80
N ARG A 83 -4.38 -7.65 2.89
CA ARG A 83 -5.34 -7.64 4.00
C ARG A 83 -4.66 -7.91 5.34
N GLN A 84 -3.79 -8.93 5.41
CA GLN A 84 -3.03 -9.24 6.62
C GLN A 84 -2.18 -8.05 7.11
N LYS A 85 -1.55 -7.31 6.18
CA LYS A 85 -0.78 -6.11 6.52
C LYS A 85 -1.67 -4.99 7.06
N LEU A 86 -2.84 -4.79 6.45
CA LEU A 86 -3.82 -3.80 6.91
C LEU A 86 -4.37 -4.15 8.29
N ASP A 87 -4.72 -5.41 8.52
CA ASP A 87 -5.20 -5.88 9.82
C ASP A 87 -4.14 -5.71 10.91
N LYS A 88 -2.89 -6.04 10.60
CA LYS A 88 -1.77 -5.82 11.52
C LYS A 88 -1.61 -4.34 11.86
N TRP A 89 -1.58 -3.48 10.84
CA TRP A 89 -1.47 -2.03 11.04
C TRP A 89 -2.62 -1.48 11.89
N HIS A 90 -3.86 -1.92 11.61
CA HIS A 90 -5.05 -1.55 12.38
C HIS A 90 -4.90 -1.91 13.87
N HIS A 91 -4.51 -3.15 14.18
CA HIS A 91 -4.31 -3.60 15.56
C HIS A 91 -3.18 -2.82 16.26
N GLU A 92 -2.06 -2.58 15.58
CA GLU A 92 -0.92 -1.84 16.14
C GLU A 92 -1.28 -0.37 16.46
N CYS A 93 -2.06 0.28 15.60
CA CYS A 93 -2.56 1.62 15.84
C CYS A 93 -3.46 1.68 17.09
N HIS A 94 -4.45 0.79 17.17
CA HIS A 94 -5.35 0.73 18.33
C HIS A 94 -4.58 0.47 19.63
N ALA A 95 -3.69 -0.53 19.65
CA ALA A 95 -2.89 -0.85 20.82
C ALA A 95 -1.98 0.32 21.27
N THR A 96 -1.54 1.16 20.33
CA THR A 96 -0.74 2.34 20.66
C THR A 96 -1.59 3.43 21.30
N VAL A 97 -2.79 3.67 20.76
CA VAL A 97 -3.74 4.65 21.32
C VAL A 97 -4.19 4.23 22.71
N ASP A 98 -4.54 2.96 22.90
CA ASP A 98 -5.01 2.44 24.18
C ASP A 98 -3.92 2.58 25.26
N ARG A 99 -2.69 2.19 24.96
CA ARG A 99 -1.55 2.33 25.88
C ARG A 99 -1.30 3.79 26.26
N PHE A 100 -1.40 4.71 25.31
CA PHE A 100 -1.23 6.14 25.58
C PHE A 100 -2.35 6.65 26.49
N TYR A 101 -3.59 6.29 26.20
CA TYR A 101 -4.76 6.66 27.00
C TYR A 101 -4.65 6.15 28.44
N GLU A 102 -4.34 4.87 28.62
CA GLU A 102 -4.15 4.26 29.94
C GLU A 102 -3.03 4.95 30.72
N GLY A 103 -1.90 5.22 30.07
CA GLY A 103 -0.79 5.97 30.68
C GLY A 103 -1.21 7.37 31.15
N LYS A 104 -2.02 8.08 30.36
CA LYS A 104 -2.53 9.41 30.75
C LYS A 104 -3.55 9.34 31.89
N CYS A 105 -4.37 8.30 31.94
CA CYS A 105 -5.29 8.08 33.05
C CYS A 105 -4.52 7.83 34.35
N GLN A 106 -3.47 7.02 34.30
CA GLN A 106 -2.62 6.77 35.47
C GLN A 106 -1.89 8.04 35.93
N GLU A 107 -1.27 8.79 35.01
CA GLU A 107 -0.60 10.06 35.34
C GLU A 107 -1.57 11.05 36.00
N LEU A 108 -2.79 11.15 35.49
CA LEU A 108 -3.84 12.00 36.06
C LEU A 108 -4.22 11.55 37.47
N GLN A 109 -4.39 10.25 37.67
CA GLN A 109 -4.74 9.67 38.98
C GLN A 109 -3.65 9.96 40.01
N GLU A 110 -2.38 9.70 39.67
CA GLU A 110 -1.23 9.94 40.54
C GLU A 110 -1.14 11.42 40.94
N ARG A 111 -1.19 12.33 39.96
CA ARG A 111 -1.18 13.79 40.21
C ARG A 111 -2.36 14.23 41.08
N SER A 112 -3.54 13.64 40.88
CA SER A 112 -4.73 13.99 41.65
C SER A 112 -4.61 13.53 43.09
N VAL A 113 -4.12 12.30 43.31
CA VAL A 113 -3.86 11.74 44.65
C VAL A 113 -2.81 12.58 45.38
N GLU A 114 -1.72 12.95 44.71
CA GLU A 114 -0.68 13.81 45.27
C GLU A 114 -1.25 15.16 45.73
N LYS A 115 -1.95 15.89 44.85
CA LYS A 115 -2.57 17.17 45.18
C LYS A 115 -3.56 17.07 46.34
N VAL A 116 -4.41 16.04 46.35
CA VAL A 116 -5.34 15.80 47.45
C VAL A 116 -4.59 15.48 48.73
N GLY A 117 -3.51 14.70 48.66
CA GLY A 117 -2.62 14.38 49.77
C GLY A 117 -1.99 15.63 50.38
N GLU A 118 -1.46 16.54 49.57
CA GLU A 118 -0.92 17.83 50.02
C GLU A 118 -1.98 18.67 50.73
N LYS A 119 -3.18 18.77 50.15
CA LYS A 119 -4.30 19.50 50.78
C LYS A 119 -4.70 18.86 52.11
N ARG A 120 -4.74 17.53 52.21
CA ARG A 120 -5.00 16.82 53.47
C ARG A 120 -3.92 17.11 54.52
N LYS A 121 -2.64 17.11 54.15
CA LYS A 121 -1.53 17.47 55.05
C LYS A 121 -1.68 18.89 55.59
N LYS A 122 -1.99 19.86 54.74
CA LYS A 122 -2.25 21.26 55.15
C LYS A 122 -3.42 21.35 56.13
N ILE A 123 -4.53 20.65 55.85
CA ILE A 123 -5.68 20.60 56.76
C ILE A 123 -5.28 19.99 58.11
N GLN A 124 -4.49 18.92 58.13
CA GLN A 124 -4.03 18.29 59.36
C GLN A 124 -3.13 19.23 60.19
N GLN A 125 -2.22 19.95 59.54
CA GLN A 125 -1.40 20.97 60.19
C GLN A 125 -2.24 22.09 60.80
N LEU A 126 -3.25 22.60 60.07
CA LEU A 126 -4.18 23.59 60.60
C LEU A 126 -4.95 23.10 61.81
N LYS A 127 -5.44 21.85 61.78
CA LYS A 127 -6.12 21.23 62.93
C LYS A 127 -5.21 21.13 64.16
N LEU A 128 -3.96 20.71 63.97
CA LEU A 128 -2.99 20.61 65.07
C LEU A 128 -2.72 21.98 65.69
N LYS A 129 -2.43 22.99 64.87
CA LYS A 129 -2.18 24.36 65.35
C LYS A 129 -3.40 24.97 66.03
N THR A 130 -4.60 24.74 65.51
CA THR A 130 -5.85 25.19 66.16
C THR A 130 -6.02 24.54 67.53
N ASN A 131 -5.80 23.22 67.65
CA ASN A 131 -5.90 22.50 68.92
C ASN A 131 -4.84 22.94 69.94
N GLU A 132 -3.64 23.30 69.49
CA GLU A 132 -2.58 23.85 70.33
C GLU A 132 -3.00 25.20 70.94
N LEU A 133 -3.39 26.15 70.10
CA LEU A 133 -3.88 27.47 70.53
C LEU A 133 -5.10 27.37 71.47
N MET A 134 -6.00 26.42 71.22
CA MET A 134 -7.15 26.16 72.12
C MET A 134 -6.73 25.62 73.49
N ARG A 135 -5.68 24.78 73.56
CA ARG A 135 -5.17 24.24 74.82
C ARG A 135 -4.43 25.29 75.63
N GLU A 136 -3.66 26.13 74.97
CA GLU A 136 -2.85 27.17 75.61
C GLU A 136 -3.69 28.37 76.08
N GLN A 137 -4.87 28.58 75.48
CA GLN A 137 -5.75 29.73 75.75
C GLN A 137 -5.12 31.11 75.50
N GLU A 138 -3.96 31.16 74.84
CA GLU A 138 -3.19 32.37 74.54
C GLU A 138 -3.19 32.74 73.05
N ALA A 139 -4.26 32.40 72.33
CA ALA A 139 -4.36 32.71 70.91
C ALA A 139 -4.36 34.22 70.65
N THR A 140 -3.41 34.71 69.85
CA THR A 140 -3.36 36.13 69.47
C THR A 140 -4.22 36.41 68.23
N HIS A 141 -4.54 37.69 68.01
CA HIS A 141 -5.20 38.12 66.78
C HIS A 141 -4.38 37.74 65.53
N ASP A 142 -3.05 37.79 65.62
CA ASP A 142 -2.14 37.42 64.53
C ASP A 142 -2.16 35.91 64.24
N ASP A 143 -2.29 35.06 65.26
CA ASP A 143 -2.46 33.62 65.08
C ASP A 143 -3.75 33.28 64.32
N ILE A 144 -4.85 33.97 64.67
CA ILE A 144 -6.15 33.80 64.00
C ILE A 144 -6.07 34.29 62.54
N CYS A 145 -5.44 35.45 62.29
CA CYS A 145 -5.22 35.95 60.93
C CYS A 145 -4.35 35.00 60.10
N SER A 146 -3.29 34.43 60.68
CA SER A 146 -2.41 33.48 60.02
C SER A 146 -3.14 32.18 59.62
N LEU A 147 -3.96 31.64 60.52
CA LEU A 147 -4.81 30.48 60.22
C LEU A 147 -5.79 30.78 59.09
N LYS A 148 -6.46 31.93 59.14
CA LYS A 148 -7.43 32.36 58.12
C LYS A 148 -6.77 32.52 56.74
N ALA A 149 -5.57 33.09 56.69
CA ALA A 149 -4.81 33.27 55.44
C ALA A 149 -4.36 31.93 54.81
N THR A 150 -4.33 30.84 55.57
CA THR A 150 -3.91 29.52 55.05
C THR A 150 -5.09 28.71 54.47
N ILE A 151 -6.34 29.11 54.78
CA ILE A 151 -7.58 28.48 54.29
C ILE A 151 -7.95 28.98 52.89
N TYR A 152 -7.64 30.24 52.58
CA TYR A 152 -7.92 30.90 51.30
C TYR A 152 -6.68 30.90 50.40
#